data_AF-A0A2X1H870-F1
#
_entry.id   AF-A0A2X1H870-F1
#
_cell.length_a   1.000
_cell.length_b   1.000
_cell.length_c   1.000
_cell.angle_alpha   90.00
_cell.angle_beta   90.00
_cell.angle_gamma   90.00
#
_symmetry.space_group_name_H-M   'P 1'
#
loop_
_entity.id
_entity.type
_entity.pdbx_description
1 polymer ?
#
loop_
_entity_poly.entity_id
_entity_poly.type
_entity_poly.pdbx_seq_one_letter_code
_entity_poly.pdbx_strand_id
1 'polypeptide(L)'
;MITEYVETHKYKAVAFKSLGQLRYLSALQFVDFVIGNSSSGMTEVPAFCIPTINIGDRQKGRINCESVINSDNSLEGIKKSITFALDKHFRDKIQRQEQLYGNGTAAEKILKIIKEHPIIPLKKSFYNIDY
;
A
#
# COMPACT_ATOMS: atom_id res chain seq x y z
N MET A 1 -25.71 5.67 1.52
CA MET A 1 -24.39 6.33 1.75
C MET A 1 -23.42 6.25 0.56
N ILE A 2 -22.58 5.22 0.33
CA ILE A 2 -21.64 5.22 -0.82
C ILE A 2 -22.36 5.10 -2.16
N THR A 3 -23.23 4.10 -2.32
CA THR A 3 -23.99 3.87 -3.57
C THR A 3 -24.82 5.10 -3.93
N GLU A 4 -25.54 5.64 -2.95
CA GLU A 4 -26.35 6.86 -3.07
C GLU A 4 -25.53 8.10 -3.45
N TYR A 5 -24.35 8.29 -2.85
CA TYR A 5 -23.44 9.38 -3.24
C TYR A 5 -23.02 9.25 -4.70
N VAL A 6 -22.66 8.05 -5.14
CA VAL A 6 -22.26 7.79 -6.54
C VAL A 6 -23.42 7.97 -7.51
N GLU A 7 -24.62 7.52 -7.15
CA GLU A 7 -25.83 7.67 -7.96
C GLU A 7 -26.18 9.14 -8.21
N THR A 8 -25.98 10.00 -7.20
CA THR A 8 -26.23 11.44 -7.27
C THR A 8 -25.06 12.25 -7.88
N HIS A 9 -23.87 11.66 -8.00
CA HIS A 9 -22.65 12.35 -8.45
C HIS A 9 -21.88 11.59 -9.56
N LYS A 10 -22.60 10.96 -10.50
CA LYS A 10 -22.02 10.15 -11.59
C LYS A 10 -20.98 10.87 -12.45
N TYR A 11 -20.99 12.20 -12.48
CA TYR A 11 -20.02 13.02 -13.23
C TYR A 11 -18.61 13.01 -12.62
N LYS A 12 -18.45 12.62 -11.34
CA LYS A 12 -17.16 12.66 -10.63
C LYS A 12 -16.88 11.45 -9.74
N ALA A 13 -17.80 10.50 -9.67
CA ALA A 13 -17.68 9.36 -8.78
C ALA A 13 -18.17 8.07 -9.45
N VAL A 14 -17.46 6.99 -9.17
CA VAL A 14 -17.80 5.62 -9.58
C VAL A 14 -17.48 4.67 -8.42
N ALA A 15 -18.26 3.60 -8.28
CA ALA A 15 -18.01 2.56 -7.28
C ALA A 15 -18.00 1.18 -7.92
N PHE A 16 -17.11 0.33 -7.40
CA PHE A 16 -16.99 -1.06 -7.80
C PHE A 16 -17.02 -1.92 -6.54
N LYS A 17 -17.74 -3.05 -6.57
CA LYS A 17 -17.67 -4.05 -5.48
C LYS A 17 -16.27 -4.65 -5.36
N SER A 18 -15.64 -4.91 -6.51
CA SER A 18 -14.25 -5.33 -6.63
C SER A 18 -13.74 -5.00 -8.03
N LEU A 19 -12.51 -4.50 -8.10
CA LEU A 19 -11.77 -4.37 -9.35
C LEU A 19 -11.02 -5.67 -9.70
N GLY A 20 -10.83 -6.55 -8.72
CA GLY A 20 -9.84 -7.62 -8.81
C GLY A 20 -8.41 -7.05 -8.88
N GLN A 21 -7.41 -7.93 -8.80
CA GLN A 21 -6.02 -7.51 -8.75
C GLN A 21 -5.60 -6.75 -10.02
N LEU A 22 -5.84 -7.33 -11.20
CA LEU A 22 -5.38 -6.75 -12.46
C LEU A 22 -5.91 -5.33 -12.69
N ARG A 23 -7.24 -5.12 -12.55
CA ARG A 23 -7.82 -3.78 -12.80
C ARG A 23 -7.46 -2.79 -11.70
N TYR A 24 -7.33 -3.24 -10.45
CA TYR A 24 -6.87 -2.37 -9.36
C TYR A 24 -5.45 -1.86 -9.63
N LEU A 25 -4.51 -2.76 -9.89
CA LEU A 25 -3.11 -2.39 -10.20
C LEU A 25 -3.00 -1.57 -11.48
N SER A 26 -3.85 -1.84 -12.48
CA SER A 26 -3.92 -1.01 -13.69
C SER A 26 -4.42 0.40 -13.37
N ALA A 27 -5.45 0.54 -12.53
CA ALA A 27 -6.00 1.83 -12.14
C ALA A 27 -5.01 2.68 -11.35
N LEU A 28 -4.15 2.07 -10.52
CA LEU A 28 -3.14 2.79 -9.75
C LEU A 28 -2.27 3.69 -10.63
N GLN A 29 -1.91 3.25 -11.84
CA GLN A 29 -1.08 4.05 -12.75
C GLN A 29 -1.71 5.39 -13.19
N PHE A 30 -3.01 5.59 -12.94
CA PHE A 30 -3.78 6.74 -13.39
C PHE A 30 -4.37 7.56 -12.24
N VAL A 31 -4.00 7.30 -10.99
CA VAL A 31 -4.47 8.08 -9.83
C VAL A 31 -3.38 8.95 -9.25
N ASP A 32 -3.78 10.07 -8.66
CA ASP A 32 -2.85 10.97 -7.97
C ASP A 32 -2.46 10.48 -6.59
N PHE A 33 -3.36 9.80 -5.89
CA PHE A 33 -3.14 9.21 -4.58
C PHE A 33 -4.21 8.16 -4.25
N VAL A 34 -3.96 7.33 -3.25
CA VAL A 34 -4.94 6.41 -2.65
C VAL A 34 -5.21 6.83 -1.21
N ILE A 35 -6.47 6.87 -0.80
CA ILE A 35 -6.87 7.25 0.56
C ILE A 35 -7.74 6.17 1.20
N GLY A 36 -7.51 5.90 2.49
CA GLY A 36 -8.25 4.92 3.26
C GLY A 36 -7.37 4.30 4.35
N ASN A 37 -7.54 3.01 4.62
CA ASN A 37 -6.72 2.28 5.60
C ASN A 37 -6.43 0.84 5.15
N SER A 38 -6.46 0.61 3.84
CA SER A 38 -6.18 -0.69 3.23
C SER A 38 -4.70 -1.06 3.38
N SER A 39 -4.41 -2.37 3.48
CA SER A 39 -3.01 -2.84 3.46
C SER A 39 -2.30 -2.49 2.15
N SER A 40 -3.06 -2.40 1.06
CA SER A 40 -2.53 -1.99 -0.25
C SER A 40 -1.79 -0.65 -0.23
N GLY A 41 -2.22 0.27 0.64
CA GLY A 41 -1.55 1.55 0.82
C GLY A 41 -0.13 1.43 1.39
N MET A 42 0.19 0.30 2.03
CA MET A 42 1.52 0.05 2.62
C MET A 42 2.44 -0.73 1.67
N THR A 43 1.85 -1.54 0.79
CA THR A 43 2.56 -2.55 -0.01
C THR A 43 2.45 -2.27 -1.50
N GLU A 44 1.26 -2.38 -2.09
CA GLU A 44 1.05 -2.23 -3.53
C GLU A 44 1.20 -0.78 -4.00
N VAL A 45 0.57 0.19 -3.36
CA VAL A 45 0.58 1.60 -3.80
C VAL A 45 1.99 2.22 -3.78
N PRO A 46 2.83 1.99 -2.74
CA PRO A 46 4.23 2.44 -2.76
C PRO A 46 5.08 1.85 -3.90
N ALA A 47 4.76 0.65 -4.39
CA ALA A 47 5.45 0.06 -5.55
C ALA A 47 5.25 0.85 -6.85
N PHE A 48 4.19 1.67 -6.93
CA PHE A 48 3.94 2.59 -8.05
C PHE A 48 4.50 3.99 -7.78
N CYS A 49 5.17 4.22 -6.65
CA CYS A 49 5.63 5.55 -6.23
C CYS A 49 4.48 6.58 -6.16
N ILE A 50 3.32 6.14 -5.70
CA ILE A 50 2.10 6.95 -5.53
C ILE A 50 1.86 7.24 -4.05
N PRO A 51 1.43 8.46 -3.69
CA PRO A 51 1.03 8.79 -2.33
C PRO A 51 -0.09 7.88 -1.81
N THR A 52 0.07 7.42 -0.57
CA THR A 52 -1.03 6.83 0.21
C THR A 52 -1.35 7.72 1.39
N ILE A 53 -2.62 8.06 1.57
CA ILE A 53 -3.13 8.67 2.80
C ILE A 53 -3.76 7.57 3.66
N ASN A 54 -3.02 7.15 4.69
CA ASN A 54 -3.45 6.14 5.64
C ASN A 54 -4.17 6.78 6.84
N ILE A 55 -5.46 6.46 7.01
CA ILE A 55 -6.33 7.04 8.02
C ILE A 55 -6.43 6.11 9.23
N GLY A 56 -6.04 6.63 10.39
CA GLY A 56 -6.16 5.96 11.68
C GLY A 56 -5.20 4.79 11.88
N ASP A 57 -5.50 3.95 12.87
CA ASP A 57 -4.53 3.01 13.44
C ASP A 57 -4.51 1.61 12.83
N ARG A 58 -5.33 1.34 11.78
CA ARG A 58 -5.43 -0.02 11.21
C ARG A 58 -4.08 -0.58 10.72
N GLN A 59 -3.20 0.29 10.21
CA GLN A 59 -1.87 -0.08 9.72
C GLN A 59 -0.74 0.22 10.71
N LYS A 60 -1.06 0.56 11.97
CA LYS A 60 -0.06 0.89 12.98
C LYS A 60 0.91 -0.28 13.20
N GLY A 61 2.20 0.04 13.26
CA GLY A 61 3.29 -0.95 13.42
C GLY A 61 3.76 -1.59 12.11
N ARG A 62 3.13 -1.30 10.97
CA ARG A 62 3.69 -1.67 9.66
C ARG A 62 4.81 -0.72 9.25
N ILE A 63 5.71 -1.24 8.41
CA ILE A 63 6.76 -0.47 7.79
C ILE A 63 6.11 0.51 6.80
N ASN A 64 6.50 1.77 6.85
CA ASN A 64 6.00 2.81 5.97
C ASN A 64 7.09 3.22 4.98
N CYS A 65 6.78 3.16 3.69
CA CYS A 65 7.60 3.80 2.67
C CYS A 65 7.44 5.33 2.74
N GLU A 66 8.33 6.09 2.11
CA GLU A 66 8.27 7.55 2.10
C GLU A 66 6.96 8.11 1.49
N SER A 67 6.34 7.36 0.58
CA SER A 67 5.07 7.73 -0.03
C SER A 67 3.84 7.59 0.87
N VAL A 68 3.98 7.06 2.10
CA VAL A 68 2.87 6.88 3.05
C VAL A 68 2.73 8.09 3.96
N ILE A 69 1.58 8.75 3.87
CA ILE A 69 1.16 9.88 4.70
C ILE A 69 0.16 9.36 5.73
N ASN A 70 0.51 9.44 7.01
CA ASN A 70 -0.41 9.07 8.08
C ASN A 70 -1.28 10.27 8.46
N SER A 71 -2.60 10.04 8.49
CA SER A 71 -3.62 11.02 8.84
C SER A 71 -4.47 10.50 9.99
N ASP A 72 -4.92 11.40 10.86
CA ASP A 72 -6.07 11.13 11.71
C ASP A 72 -7.38 11.10 10.88
N ASN A 73 -8.50 10.82 11.54
CA ASN A 73 -9.83 10.80 10.92
C ASN A 73 -10.56 12.15 10.99
N SER A 74 -9.87 13.23 11.35
CA SER A 74 -10.46 14.56 11.41
C SER A 74 -10.55 15.18 10.00
N LEU A 75 -11.53 16.07 9.81
CA LEU A 75 -11.70 16.78 8.54
C LEU A 75 -10.42 17.55 8.15
N GLU A 76 -9.82 18.26 9.09
CA GLU A 76 -8.64 19.08 8.83
C GLU A 76 -7.38 18.24 8.61
N GLY A 77 -7.22 17.14 9.35
CA GLY A 77 -6.14 16.17 9.12
C GLY A 77 -6.21 15.55 7.73
N ILE A 78 -7.41 15.13 7.31
CA ILE A 78 -7.63 14.57 5.96
C ILE A 78 -7.37 15.63 4.88
N LYS A 79 -7.90 16.86 5.02
CA LYS A 79 -7.65 17.95 4.07
C LYS A 79 -6.16 18.25 3.92
N LYS A 80 -5.45 18.41 5.04
CA LYS A 80 -3.99 18.67 5.04
C LYS A 80 -3.23 17.54 4.34
N SER A 81 -3.61 16.30 4.59
CA SER A 81 -2.99 15.13 3.98
C SER A 81 -3.25 15.07 2.47
N ILE A 82 -4.46 15.44 2.01
CA ILE A 82 -4.78 15.54 0.58
C ILE A 82 -3.93 16.64 -0.08
N THR A 83 -3.83 17.82 0.54
CA THR A 83 -2.99 18.90 0.02
C THR A 83 -1.53 18.48 -0.09
N PHE A 84 -1.00 17.79 0.92
CA PHE A 84 0.38 17.30 0.90
C PHE A 84 0.60 16.16 -0.11
N ALA A 85 -0.36 15.25 -0.27
CA ALA A 85 -0.29 14.20 -1.28
C ALA A 85 -0.23 14.74 -2.71
N LEU A 86 -0.86 15.90 -2.95
CA LEU A 86 -0.87 16.59 -4.25
C LEU A 86 0.36 17.50 -4.46
N ASP A 87 1.18 17.73 -3.43
CA ASP A 87 2.37 18.57 -3.54
C ASP A 87 3.38 17.98 -4.54
N LYS A 88 3.83 18.84 -5.47
CA LYS A 88 4.73 18.41 -6.56
C LYS A 88 6.09 17.98 -6.02
N HIS A 89 6.65 18.69 -5.05
CA HIS A 89 7.97 18.36 -4.51
C HIS A 89 7.95 17.01 -3.77
N PHE A 90 6.89 16.73 -3.02
CA PHE A 90 6.68 15.44 -2.39
C PHE A 90 6.57 14.32 -3.44
N ARG A 91 5.73 14.50 -4.47
CA ARG A 91 5.56 13.51 -5.54
C ARG A 91 6.84 13.23 -6.32
N ASP A 92 7.64 14.27 -6.59
CA ASP A 92 8.96 14.13 -7.23
C ASP A 92 9.97 13.42 -6.32
N LYS A 93 9.91 13.66 -5.00
CA LYS A 93 10.78 13.01 -4.00
C LYS A 93 10.55 11.50 -3.97
N ILE A 94 9.29 11.07 -3.87
CA ILE A 94 8.95 9.65 -3.69
C ILE A 94 9.24 8.78 -4.92
N GLN A 95 9.51 9.36 -6.10
CA GLN A 95 9.93 8.60 -7.28
C GLN A 95 11.26 7.86 -7.07
N ARG A 96 12.07 8.30 -6.10
CA ARG A 96 13.37 7.70 -5.75
C ARG A 96 13.31 6.87 -4.47
N GLN A 97 12.12 6.58 -3.96
CA GLN A 97 11.99 5.85 -2.71
C GLN A 97 12.49 4.40 -2.83
N GLU A 98 12.97 3.86 -1.71
CA GLU A 98 13.26 2.44 -1.59
C GLU A 98 11.96 1.62 -1.45
N GLN A 99 11.95 0.44 -2.06
CA GLN A 99 10.83 -0.50 -1.97
C GLN A 99 11.03 -1.45 -0.79
N LEU A 100 10.51 -1.04 0.37
CA LEU A 100 10.75 -1.73 1.65
C LEU A 100 10.10 -3.12 1.75
N TYR A 101 9.08 -3.40 0.95
CA TYR A 101 8.37 -4.69 0.92
C TYR A 101 8.90 -5.67 -0.14
N GLY A 102 9.98 -5.30 -0.84
CA GLY A 102 10.66 -6.15 -1.81
C GLY A 102 10.51 -5.66 -3.24
N ASN A 103 11.11 -6.44 -4.15
CA ASN A 103 11.34 -6.04 -5.55
C ASN A 103 10.69 -7.00 -6.56
N GLY A 104 9.63 -7.70 -6.17
CA GLY A 104 8.87 -8.61 -7.06
C GLY A 104 9.48 -9.99 -7.28
N THR A 105 10.65 -10.30 -6.70
CA THR A 105 11.36 -11.59 -6.92
C THR A 105 11.02 -12.69 -5.89
N ALA A 106 9.97 -12.51 -5.10
CA ALA A 106 9.66 -13.40 -3.98
C ALA A 106 9.44 -14.86 -4.43
N ALA A 107 8.67 -15.08 -5.49
CA ALA A 107 8.35 -16.43 -5.97
C ALA A 107 9.61 -17.20 -6.40
N GLU A 108 10.52 -16.55 -7.13
CA GLU A 108 11.78 -17.15 -7.59
C GLU A 108 12.68 -17.53 -6.41
N LYS A 109 12.81 -16.64 -5.43
CA LYS A 109 13.61 -16.87 -4.22
C LYS A 109 13.03 -18.01 -3.39
N ILE A 110 11.72 -18.03 -3.18
CA ILE A 110 11.03 -19.10 -2.43
C ILE A 110 11.25 -20.44 -3.16
N LEU A 111 11.04 -20.48 -4.48
CA LEU A 111 11.22 -21.70 -5.26
C LEU A 111 12.66 -22.22 -5.19
N LYS A 112 13.66 -21.32 -5.27
CA LYS A 112 15.07 -21.67 -5.13
C LYS A 112 15.34 -22.36 -3.79
N ILE A 113 14.89 -21.75 -2.68
CA ILE A 113 15.07 -22.32 -1.34
C ILE A 113 14.43 -23.70 -1.21
N ILE A 114 13.21 -23.88 -1.73
CA ILE A 114 12.50 -25.17 -1.70
C ILE A 114 13.29 -26.24 -2.48
N LYS A 115 13.82 -25.90 -3.66
CA LYS A 115 14.60 -26.83 -4.48
C LYS A 115 15.93 -27.23 -3.85
N GLU A 116 16.59 -26.29 -3.15
CA GLU A 116 17.86 -26.52 -2.47
C GLU A 116 17.72 -27.34 -1.18
N HIS A 117 16.50 -27.47 -0.65
CA HIS A 117 16.22 -28.20 0.61
C HIS A 117 15.22 -29.33 0.38
N PRO A 118 15.61 -30.41 -0.32
CA PRO A 118 14.70 -31.52 -0.65
C PRO A 118 14.27 -32.34 0.58
N ILE A 119 15.01 -32.23 1.71
CA ILE A 119 14.69 -32.87 2.98
C ILE A 119 14.48 -31.78 4.02
N ILE A 120 13.23 -31.59 4.45
CA ILE A 120 12.86 -30.61 5.46
C ILE A 120 12.60 -31.37 6.77
N PRO A 121 13.39 -31.13 7.84
CA PRO A 121 13.15 -31.74 9.14
C PRO A 121 11.73 -31.39 9.65
N LEU A 122 10.97 -32.40 10.05
CA LEU A 122 9.60 -32.20 10.56
C LEU A 122 9.56 -31.53 11.94
N LYS A 123 10.63 -31.64 12.72
CA LYS A 123 10.76 -31.02 14.03
C LYS A 123 11.64 -29.77 13.92
N LYS A 124 11.09 -28.64 14.34
CA LYS A 124 11.82 -27.37 14.48
C LYS A 124 12.40 -27.28 15.89
N SER A 125 13.61 -26.76 16.01
CA SER A 125 14.23 -26.40 17.29
C SER A 125 14.01 -24.92 17.59
N PHE A 126 13.91 -24.56 18.86
CA PHE A 126 13.97 -23.16 19.27
C PHE A 126 15.43 -22.70 19.29
N TYR A 127 15.69 -21.56 18.67
CA TYR A 127 16.99 -20.89 18.71
C TYR A 127 16.90 -19.79 19.76
N ASN A 128 17.77 -19.85 20.77
CA ASN A 128 17.97 -18.72 21.66
C ASN A 128 18.80 -17.68 20.92
N ILE A 129 18.34 -16.43 20.93
CA ILE A 129 19.07 -15.28 20.41
C ILE A 129 19.48 -14.40 21.59
N ASP A 130 20.73 -13.96 21.61
CA ASP A 130 21.22 -13.02 22.61
C ASP A 130 20.71 -11.61 22.27
N TYR A 131 20.23 -10.88 23.29
CA TYR A 131 19.77 -9.49 23.21
C TYR A 131 20.77 -8.55 23.86
#